data_AF-A0A4Q6Y196-F1
#
_entry.id   AF-A0A4Q6Y196-F1
#
_cell.length_a   1.000
_cell.length_b   1.000
_cell.length_c   1.000
_cell.angle_alpha   90.00
_cell.angle_beta   90.00
_cell.angle_gamma   90.00
#
_symmetry.space_group_name_H-M   'P 1'
#
loop_
_entity.id
_entity.type
_entity.pdbx_description
1 polymer ?
#
loop_
_entity_poly.entity_id
_entity_poly.type
_entity_poly.pdbx_seq_one_letter_code
_entity_poly.pdbx_strand_id
1 'polypeptide(L)'
;MHDPDSLGGSRLPFARWHVIDEIDLIGLVADHAATERLCMRLEACADQLPERPAPAESDALCAALQSRILDHVNREDRLLAAMFAQDLRDPLCRALLDHIHTRHVACTVLAQDLIAAIDATAPGHRTICPEALGYMLRCFFEGCRAVMALEELAILALAGTRLTREARALLAHRLGTA
;
A
#
# COMPACT_ATOMS: atom_id res chain seq x y z
N MET A 1 47.76 46.07 15.62
CA MET A 1 48.07 44.97 14.70
C MET A 1 46.90 44.01 14.78
N HIS A 2 46.10 44.00 13.73
CA HIS A 2 44.91 43.17 13.52
C HIS A 2 45.33 41.70 13.39
N ASP A 3 44.56 40.78 13.95
CA ASP A 3 43.99 39.71 13.14
C ASP A 3 42.72 39.14 13.80
N PRO A 4 41.53 39.42 13.26
CA PRO A 4 40.27 38.79 13.62
C PRO A 4 39.85 37.86 12.48
N ASP A 5 40.05 36.55 12.58
CA ASP A 5 39.23 35.59 11.83
C ASP A 5 39.55 34.14 12.22
N SER A 6 38.70 33.58 13.07
CA SER A 6 38.51 32.13 13.09
C SER A 6 37.04 31.83 13.36
N LEU A 7 36.18 32.39 12.50
CA LEU A 7 34.84 31.85 12.29
C LEU A 7 34.99 30.62 11.39
N GLY A 8 35.27 29.48 12.02
CA GLY A 8 35.08 28.17 11.41
C GLY A 8 33.64 28.06 10.94
N GLY A 9 33.42 28.35 9.66
CA GLY A 9 32.14 28.21 9.00
C GLY A 9 31.68 26.76 9.15
N SER A 10 30.74 26.55 10.08
CA SER A 10 30.00 25.31 10.18
C SER A 10 29.20 25.19 8.89
N ARG A 11 29.77 24.47 7.93
CA ARG A 11 29.07 24.04 6.73
C ARG A 11 28.00 23.06 7.22
N LEU A 12 26.80 23.58 7.45
CA LEU A 12 25.61 22.75 7.59
C LEU A 12 25.63 21.78 6.40
N PRO A 13 25.57 20.46 6.62
CA PRO A 13 25.43 19.53 5.52
C PRO A 13 24.05 19.82 4.92
N PHE A 14 24.02 20.51 3.79
CA PHE A 14 22.87 20.54 2.91
C PHE A 14 22.71 19.12 2.36
N ALA A 15 22.24 18.20 3.21
CA ALA A 15 21.66 16.97 2.76
C ALA A 15 20.54 17.39 1.80
N ARG A 16 20.67 16.96 0.54
CA ARG A 16 19.74 17.29 -0.54
C ARG A 16 18.34 16.92 -0.06
N TRP A 17 17.56 17.92 0.37
CA TRP A 17 16.20 17.74 0.85
C TRP A 17 15.37 17.40 -0.40
N HIS A 18 15.25 16.11 -0.70
CA HIS A 18 14.49 15.66 -1.86
C HIS A 18 13.03 16.09 -1.66
N VAL A 19 12.62 17.04 -2.48
CA VAL A 19 11.23 17.43 -2.66
C VAL A 19 10.52 16.25 -3.32
N ILE A 20 9.41 15.82 -2.72
CA ILE A 20 8.54 14.75 -3.21
C ILE A 20 7.42 15.41 -4.01
N ASP A 21 7.36 15.13 -5.30
CA ASP A 21 6.33 15.67 -6.21
C ASP A 21 5.35 14.57 -6.67
N GLU A 22 4.36 14.92 -7.51
CA GLU A 22 3.40 13.95 -8.04
C GLU A 22 4.07 12.82 -8.81
N ILE A 23 5.18 13.07 -9.51
CA ILE A 23 5.86 12.07 -10.33
C ILE A 23 6.40 10.95 -9.44
N ASP A 24 6.94 11.32 -8.27
CA ASP A 24 7.38 10.37 -7.26
C ASP A 24 6.21 9.52 -6.71
N LEU A 25 4.97 10.03 -6.76
CA LEU A 25 3.76 9.37 -6.28
C LEU A 25 2.97 8.61 -7.36
N ILE A 26 3.25 8.83 -8.66
CA ILE A 26 2.49 8.21 -9.76
C ILE A 26 2.44 6.69 -9.62
N GLY A 27 3.57 6.06 -9.27
CA GLY A 27 3.65 4.61 -9.09
C GLY A 27 2.70 4.12 -8.00
N LEU A 28 2.76 4.74 -6.82
CA LEU A 28 1.89 4.43 -5.68
C LEU A 28 0.41 4.63 -6.03
N VAL A 29 0.07 5.74 -6.67
CA VAL A 29 -1.32 6.05 -7.01
C VAL A 29 -1.88 5.10 -8.06
N ALA A 30 -1.10 4.74 -9.07
CA ALA A 30 -1.47 3.73 -10.05
C ALA A 30 -1.70 2.37 -9.37
N ASP A 31 -0.89 2.07 -8.36
CA ASP A 31 -0.93 0.83 -7.60
C ASP A 31 -2.16 0.74 -6.71
N HIS A 32 -2.49 1.82 -6.01
CA HIS A 32 -3.71 1.93 -5.23
C HIS A 32 -4.95 1.82 -6.14
N ALA A 33 -4.96 2.51 -7.28
CA ALA A 33 -6.08 2.42 -8.22
C ALA A 33 -6.29 1.00 -8.78
N ALA A 34 -5.21 0.23 -8.98
CA ALA A 34 -5.32 -1.19 -9.35
C ALA A 34 -5.89 -2.03 -8.21
N THR A 35 -5.45 -1.78 -6.98
CA THR A 35 -5.97 -2.45 -5.77
C THR A 35 -7.45 -2.13 -5.53
N GLU A 36 -7.88 -0.88 -5.71
CA GLU A 36 -9.29 -0.47 -5.64
C GLU A 36 -10.15 -1.23 -6.65
N ARG A 37 -9.70 -1.36 -7.91
CA ARG A 37 -10.41 -2.15 -8.93
C ARG A 37 -10.55 -3.62 -8.56
N LEU A 38 -9.52 -4.21 -7.95
CA LEU A 38 -9.60 -5.58 -7.44
C LEU A 38 -10.59 -5.68 -6.28
N CYS A 39 -10.55 -4.74 -5.33
CA CYS A 39 -11.47 -4.70 -4.20
C CYS A 39 -12.93 -4.59 -4.66
N MET A 40 -13.24 -3.73 -5.63
CA MET A 40 -14.59 -3.62 -6.21
C MET A 40 -15.07 -4.93 -6.85
N ARG A 41 -14.19 -5.66 -7.55
CA ARG A 41 -14.54 -6.96 -8.14
C ARG A 41 -14.82 -8.01 -7.06
N LEU A 42 -14.03 -8.04 -6.00
CA LEU A 42 -14.22 -8.97 -4.88
C LEU A 42 -15.46 -8.64 -4.06
N GLU A 43 -15.80 -7.36 -3.93
CA GLU A 43 -17.04 -6.92 -3.27
C GLU A 43 -18.27 -7.31 -4.09
N ALA A 44 -18.24 -7.10 -5.41
CA ALA A 44 -19.31 -7.58 -6.30
C ALA A 44 -19.49 -9.11 -6.20
N CYS A 45 -18.39 -9.87 -6.08
CA CYS A 45 -18.44 -11.31 -5.84
C CYS A 45 -19.07 -11.64 -4.48
N ALA A 46 -18.77 -10.88 -3.42
CA ALA A 46 -19.34 -11.09 -2.10
C ALA A 46 -20.86 -10.79 -2.08
N ASP A 47 -21.30 -9.76 -2.79
CA ASP A 47 -22.70 -9.36 -2.89
C ASP A 47 -23.56 -10.37 -3.67
N GLN A 48 -22.95 -11.18 -4.53
CA GLN A 48 -23.61 -12.23 -5.30
C GLN A 48 -23.67 -13.58 -4.59
N LEU A 49 -23.15 -13.69 -3.36
CA LEU A 49 -23.28 -14.93 -2.62
C LEU A 49 -24.75 -15.21 -2.27
N PRO A 50 -25.24 -16.47 -2.37
CA PRO A 50 -24.45 -17.70 -2.40
C PRO A 50 -23.99 -18.16 -3.79
N GLU A 51 -24.36 -17.47 -4.87
CA GLU A 51 -23.88 -17.79 -6.20
C GLU A 51 -22.34 -17.56 -6.27
N ARG A 52 -21.62 -18.64 -6.57
CA ARG A 52 -20.16 -18.58 -6.72
C ARG A 52 -19.79 -17.97 -8.08
N PRO A 53 -18.64 -17.28 -8.17
CA PRO A 53 -18.15 -16.76 -9.44
C PRO A 53 -17.98 -17.89 -10.46
N ALA A 54 -18.26 -17.57 -11.73
CA ALA A 54 -18.07 -18.52 -12.82
C ALA A 54 -16.57 -18.90 -12.94
N PRO A 55 -16.21 -20.09 -13.46
CA PRO A 55 -14.82 -20.54 -13.51
C PRO A 55 -13.84 -19.53 -14.11
N ALA A 56 -14.20 -18.89 -15.23
CA ALA A 56 -13.36 -17.88 -15.87
C ALA A 56 -13.17 -16.62 -14.99
N GLU A 57 -14.18 -16.26 -14.20
CA GLU A 57 -14.09 -15.15 -13.26
C GLU A 57 -13.24 -15.51 -12.04
N SER A 58 -13.40 -16.72 -11.51
CA SER A 58 -12.54 -17.29 -10.47
C SER A 58 -11.07 -17.26 -10.87
N ASP A 59 -10.74 -17.74 -12.09
CA ASP A 59 -9.38 -17.72 -12.63
C ASP A 59 -8.84 -16.28 -12.72
N ALA A 60 -9.66 -15.35 -13.21
CA ALA A 60 -9.29 -13.95 -13.34
C ALA A 60 -9.13 -13.23 -11.98
N LEU A 61 -9.86 -13.65 -10.94
CA LEU A 61 -9.71 -13.16 -9.58
C LEU A 61 -8.43 -13.73 -8.94
N CYS A 62 -8.19 -15.03 -9.07
CA CYS A 62 -6.97 -15.67 -8.59
C CYS A 62 -5.71 -15.07 -9.23
N ALA A 63 -5.71 -14.83 -10.54
CA ALA A 63 -4.59 -14.18 -11.23
C ALA A 63 -4.34 -12.75 -10.72
N ALA A 64 -5.41 -11.98 -10.47
CA ALA A 64 -5.28 -10.63 -9.95
C ALA A 64 -4.77 -10.60 -8.50
N LEU A 65 -5.25 -11.51 -7.64
CA LEU A 65 -4.75 -11.70 -6.27
C LEU A 65 -3.27 -12.11 -6.28
N GLN A 66 -2.88 -13.02 -7.18
CA GLN A 66 -1.50 -13.48 -7.30
C GLN A 66 -0.55 -12.35 -7.73
N SER A 67 -0.96 -11.51 -8.68
CA SER A 67 -0.18 -10.34 -9.09
C SER A 67 -0.01 -9.34 -7.94
N ARG A 68 -1.05 -9.13 -7.11
CA ARG A 68 -0.97 -8.27 -5.92
C ARG A 68 0.10 -8.76 -4.93
N ILE A 69 0.17 -10.07 -4.71
CA ILE A 69 1.14 -10.71 -3.81
C ILE A 69 2.57 -10.58 -4.34
N LEU A 70 2.80 -10.91 -5.61
CA LEU A 70 4.15 -11.03 -6.15
C LEU A 70 4.82 -9.68 -6.42
N ASP A 71 4.10 -8.76 -7.06
CA ASP A 71 4.72 -7.60 -7.68
C ASP A 71 4.50 -6.32 -6.87
N HIS A 72 3.32 -6.19 -6.27
CA HIS A 72 2.82 -4.91 -5.79
C HIS A 72 3.30 -4.57 -4.38
N VAL A 73 3.13 -5.49 -3.42
CA VAL A 73 3.56 -5.31 -2.02
C VAL A 73 5.06 -4.98 -1.96
N ASN A 74 5.87 -5.75 -2.68
CA ASN A 74 7.32 -5.57 -2.70
C ASN A 74 7.73 -4.23 -3.31
N ARG A 75 6.97 -3.73 -4.29
CA ARG A 75 7.24 -2.44 -4.92
C ARG A 75 6.87 -1.28 -4.00
N GLU A 76 5.71 -1.34 -3.37
CA GLU A 76 5.22 -0.33 -2.42
C GLU A 76 6.18 -0.21 -1.21
N ASP A 77 6.55 -1.34 -0.59
CA ASP A 77 7.50 -1.35 0.53
C ASP A 77 8.86 -0.75 0.15
N ARG A 78 9.38 -1.10 -1.05
CA ARG A 78 10.65 -0.55 -1.54
C ARG A 78 10.55 0.94 -1.85
N LEU A 79 9.43 1.39 -2.41
CA LEU A 79 9.18 2.80 -2.71
C LEU A 79 9.17 3.62 -1.41
N LEU A 80 8.41 3.20 -0.40
CA LEU A 80 8.33 3.90 0.89
C LEU A 80 9.67 3.89 1.61
N ALA A 81 10.37 2.74 1.64
CA ALA A 81 11.69 2.65 2.24
C ALA A 81 12.72 3.57 1.54
N ALA A 82 12.66 3.68 0.21
CA ALA A 82 13.53 4.59 -0.54
C ALA A 82 13.17 6.06 -0.29
N MET A 83 11.87 6.39 -0.26
CA MET A 83 11.36 7.74 -0.03
C MET A 83 11.77 8.28 1.33
N PHE A 84 11.79 7.44 2.36
CA PHE A 84 12.10 7.83 3.75
C PHE A 84 13.43 7.30 4.27
N ALA A 85 14.34 6.87 3.38
CA ALA A 85 15.62 6.25 3.77
C ALA A 85 16.46 7.13 4.72
N GLN A 86 16.40 8.45 4.55
CA GLN A 86 17.14 9.40 5.39
C GLN A 86 16.47 9.65 6.76
N ASP A 87 15.19 9.30 6.88
CA ASP A 87 14.36 9.56 8.06
C ASP A 87 14.22 8.33 8.96
N LEU A 88 14.81 7.18 8.60
CA LEU A 88 14.74 5.93 9.37
C LEU A 88 15.32 6.03 10.80
N ARG A 89 16.06 7.11 11.10
CA ARG A 89 16.54 7.41 12.46
C ARG A 89 15.45 7.99 13.36
N ASP A 90 14.39 8.55 12.78
CA ASP A 90 13.21 8.98 13.52
C ASP A 90 12.38 7.75 13.94
N PRO A 91 12.14 7.54 15.24
CA PRO A 91 11.33 6.43 15.73
C PRO A 91 9.91 6.39 15.16
N LEU A 92 9.31 7.55 14.88
CA LEU A 92 7.96 7.61 14.31
C LEU A 92 7.96 7.11 12.86
N CYS A 93 8.88 7.62 12.03
CA CYS A 93 9.08 7.14 10.66
C CYS A 93 9.24 5.61 10.62
N ARG A 94 10.16 5.08 11.43
CA ARG A 94 10.39 3.63 11.50
C ARG A 94 9.14 2.87 11.92
N ALA A 95 8.45 3.31 12.98
CA ALA A 95 7.25 2.63 13.48
C ALA A 95 6.12 2.62 12.44
N LEU A 96 5.94 3.70 11.68
CA LEU A 96 4.93 3.76 10.62
C LEU A 96 5.27 2.83 9.45
N LEU A 97 6.52 2.81 8.99
CA LEU A 97 6.94 1.90 7.92
C LEU A 97 6.83 0.43 8.33
N ASP A 98 7.26 0.09 9.56
CA ASP A 98 7.10 -1.26 10.11
C ASP A 98 5.61 -1.65 10.21
N HIS A 99 4.73 -0.70 10.56
CA HIS A 99 3.29 -0.94 10.62
C HIS A 99 2.67 -1.19 9.23
N ILE A 100 3.04 -0.39 8.23
CA ILE A 100 2.61 -0.58 6.84
C ILE A 100 3.04 -1.95 6.33
N HIS A 101 4.32 -2.29 6.49
CA HIS A 101 4.86 -3.58 6.07
C HIS A 101 4.13 -4.76 6.75
N THR A 102 3.86 -4.65 8.06
CA THR A 102 3.10 -5.69 8.78
C THR A 102 1.70 -5.88 8.18
N ARG A 103 1.02 -4.79 7.79
CA ARG A 103 -0.29 -4.90 7.15
C ARG A 103 -0.20 -5.44 5.72
N HIS A 104 0.85 -5.13 4.96
CA HIS A 104 1.10 -5.76 3.67
C HIS A 104 1.27 -7.28 3.78
N VAL A 105 2.01 -7.74 4.79
CA VAL A 105 2.13 -9.17 5.09
C VAL A 105 0.76 -9.78 5.41
N ALA A 106 -0.04 -9.12 6.24
CA ALA A 106 -1.39 -9.59 6.56
C ALA A 106 -2.29 -9.67 5.30
N CYS A 107 -2.26 -8.66 4.43
CA CYS A 107 -3.01 -8.68 3.17
C CYS A 107 -2.53 -9.80 2.23
N THR A 108 -1.23 -10.08 2.22
CA THR A 108 -0.64 -11.19 1.44
C THR A 108 -1.19 -12.53 1.91
N VAL A 109 -1.24 -12.77 3.23
CA VAL A 109 -1.81 -14.00 3.79
C VAL A 109 -3.29 -14.13 3.44
N LEU A 110 -4.08 -13.06 3.60
CA LEU A 110 -5.49 -13.05 3.23
C LEU A 110 -5.71 -13.34 1.73
N ALA A 111 -4.85 -12.80 0.85
CA ALA A 111 -4.91 -13.09 -0.58
C ALA A 111 -4.62 -14.56 -0.89
N GLN A 112 -3.62 -15.16 -0.23
CA GLN A 112 -3.30 -16.58 -0.40
C GLN A 112 -4.45 -17.48 0.05
N ASP A 113 -5.06 -17.17 1.20
CA ASP A 113 -6.22 -17.90 1.71
C ASP A 113 -7.42 -17.77 0.77
N LEU A 114 -7.65 -16.57 0.20
CA LEU A 114 -8.70 -16.34 -0.80
C LEU A 114 -8.46 -17.12 -2.09
N ILE A 115 -7.22 -17.15 -2.60
CA ILE A 115 -6.88 -17.95 -3.78
C ILE A 115 -7.21 -19.43 -3.51
N ALA A 116 -6.79 -19.97 -2.37
CA ALA A 116 -7.09 -21.37 -2.01
C ALA A 116 -8.60 -21.65 -1.89
N ALA A 117 -9.38 -20.66 -1.44
CA ALA A 117 -10.84 -20.76 -1.28
C ALA A 117 -11.61 -20.62 -2.61
N ILE A 118 -11.09 -19.88 -3.58
CA ILE A 118 -11.71 -19.60 -4.88
C ILE A 118 -11.28 -20.64 -5.93
N ASP A 119 -9.99 -21.00 -5.95
CA ASP A 119 -9.43 -21.95 -6.90
C ASP A 119 -9.87 -23.39 -6.59
N ALA A 120 -10.87 -23.85 -7.33
CA ALA A 120 -11.39 -25.21 -7.24
C ALA A 120 -10.40 -26.30 -7.68
N THR A 121 -9.32 -25.91 -8.38
CA THR A 121 -8.27 -26.83 -8.85
C THR A 121 -7.11 -26.96 -7.86
N ALA A 122 -7.09 -26.15 -6.80
CA ALA A 122 -6.03 -26.17 -5.80
C ALA A 122 -5.93 -27.54 -5.09
N PRO A 123 -4.73 -28.09 -4.88
CA PRO A 123 -4.54 -29.32 -4.14
C PRO A 123 -5.14 -29.23 -2.73
N GLY A 124 -6.07 -30.14 -2.41
CA GLY A 124 -6.73 -30.16 -1.11
C GLY A 124 -7.87 -29.14 -0.95
N HIS A 125 -8.36 -28.54 -2.05
CA HIS A 125 -9.49 -27.62 -2.04
C HIS A 125 -10.68 -28.20 -1.26
N ARG A 126 -11.23 -27.38 -0.35
CA ARG A 126 -12.48 -27.67 0.34
C ARG A 126 -13.44 -26.53 0.06
N THR A 127 -14.63 -26.87 -0.42
CA THR A 127 -15.70 -25.91 -0.62
C THR A 127 -16.09 -25.31 0.72
N ILE A 128 -15.70 -24.06 0.96
CA ILE A 128 -16.15 -23.29 2.12
C ILE A 128 -17.60 -22.83 1.94
N CYS A 129 -18.33 -22.65 3.03
CA CYS A 129 -19.70 -22.13 2.95
C CYS A 129 -19.69 -20.66 2.47
N PRO A 130 -20.77 -20.18 1.84
CA PRO A 130 -20.86 -18.81 1.34
C PRO A 130 -20.56 -17.76 2.41
N GLU A 131 -21.01 -17.95 3.65
CA GLU A 131 -20.79 -17.00 4.74
C GLU A 131 -19.30 -16.85 5.08
N ALA A 132 -18.56 -17.97 5.08
CA ALA A 132 -17.12 -17.97 5.31
C ALA A 132 -16.38 -17.30 4.15
N LEU A 133 -16.78 -17.56 2.90
CA LEU A 133 -16.19 -16.90 1.73
C LEU A 133 -16.44 -15.39 1.76
N GLY A 134 -17.68 -14.98 2.06
CA GLY A 134 -18.03 -13.57 2.21
C GLY A 134 -17.21 -12.88 3.29
N TYR A 135 -17.01 -13.52 4.44
CA TYR A 135 -16.14 -13.00 5.50
C TYR A 135 -14.70 -12.81 5.03
N MET A 136 -14.10 -13.81 4.37
CA MET A 136 -12.73 -13.72 3.85
C MET A 136 -12.59 -12.59 2.82
N LEU A 137 -13.55 -12.43 1.92
CA LEU A 137 -13.58 -11.34 0.93
C LEU A 137 -13.59 -9.98 1.62
N ARG A 138 -14.48 -9.79 2.62
CA ARG A 138 -14.57 -8.53 3.40
C ARG A 138 -13.27 -8.21 4.10
N CYS A 139 -12.68 -9.18 4.82
CA CYS A 139 -11.40 -8.98 5.50
C CYS A 139 -10.31 -8.50 4.54
N PHE A 140 -10.25 -9.06 3.32
CA PHE A 140 -9.24 -8.68 2.34
C PHE A 140 -9.45 -7.26 1.80
N PHE A 141 -10.64 -6.92 1.31
CA PHE A 141 -10.83 -5.59 0.70
C PHE A 141 -10.85 -4.46 1.74
N GLU A 142 -11.34 -4.70 2.96
CA GLU A 142 -11.26 -3.74 4.06
C GLU A 142 -9.80 -3.54 4.49
N GLY A 143 -9.04 -4.65 4.57
CA GLY A 143 -7.60 -4.62 4.83
C GLY A 143 -6.84 -3.78 3.80
N CYS A 144 -7.07 -4.02 2.51
CA CYS A 144 -6.43 -3.26 1.43
C CYS A 144 -6.73 -1.76 1.52
N ARG A 145 -8.00 -1.37 1.68
CA ARG A 145 -8.40 0.05 1.85
C ARG A 145 -7.72 0.69 3.04
N ALA A 146 -7.66 -0.03 4.16
CA ALA A 146 -7.02 0.46 5.37
C ALA A 146 -5.50 0.60 5.25
N VAL A 147 -4.83 -0.17 4.40
CA VAL A 147 -3.40 0.00 4.12
C VAL A 147 -3.15 1.18 3.20
N MET A 148 -3.88 1.30 2.09
CA MET A 148 -3.73 2.42 1.16
C MET A 148 -3.93 3.77 1.88
N ALA A 149 -4.96 3.87 2.72
CA ALA A 149 -5.19 5.07 3.53
C ALA A 149 -4.06 5.33 4.54
N LEU A 150 -3.50 4.27 5.14
CA LEU A 150 -2.37 4.40 6.06
C LEU A 150 -1.10 4.89 5.34
N GLU A 151 -0.82 4.37 4.14
CA GLU A 151 0.32 4.80 3.31
C GLU A 151 0.19 6.27 2.92
N GLU A 152 -0.98 6.68 2.41
CA GLU A 152 -1.25 8.07 2.03
C GLU A 152 -1.13 9.03 3.22
N LEU A 153 -1.65 8.63 4.40
CA LEU A 153 -1.50 9.37 5.65
C LEU A 153 -0.05 9.42 6.13
N ALA A 154 0.69 8.32 6.05
CA ALA A 154 2.08 8.25 6.46
C ALA A 154 2.95 9.16 5.59
N ILE A 155 2.71 9.18 4.26
CA ILE A 155 3.42 10.09 3.37
C ILE A 155 3.12 11.55 3.72
N LEU A 156 1.84 11.89 3.93
CA LEU A 156 1.46 13.25 4.34
C LEU A 156 2.10 13.69 5.66
N ALA A 157 2.17 12.78 6.64
CA ALA A 157 2.71 13.04 7.97
C ALA A 157 4.24 13.14 7.97
N LEU A 158 4.93 12.18 7.33
CA LEU A 158 6.38 12.05 7.37
C LEU A 158 7.08 12.99 6.38
N ALA A 159 6.52 13.18 5.19
CA ALA A 159 7.16 14.03 4.20
C ALA A 159 7.07 15.52 4.59
N GLY A 160 6.03 15.93 5.31
CA GLY A 160 5.94 17.29 5.86
C GLY A 160 6.18 18.36 4.78
N THR A 161 7.18 19.21 4.98
CA THR A 161 7.56 20.28 4.03
C THR A 161 8.25 19.79 2.75
N ARG A 162 8.57 18.50 2.63
CA ARG A 162 9.12 17.89 1.41
C ARG A 162 8.09 17.74 0.31
N LEU A 163 6.80 17.65 0.64
CA LEU A 163 5.75 17.50 -0.37
C LEU A 163 5.51 18.81 -1.11
N THR A 164 5.44 18.74 -2.44
CA THR A 164 4.87 19.83 -3.22
C THR A 164 3.40 20.05 -2.86
N ARG A 165 2.87 21.21 -3.24
CA ARG A 165 1.47 21.55 -2.98
C ARG A 165 0.54 20.58 -3.72
N GLU A 166 0.91 20.24 -4.94
CA GLU A 166 0.17 19.39 -5.85
C GLU A 166 0.19 17.93 -5.35
N ALA A 167 1.34 17.42 -4.92
CA ALA A 167 1.47 16.09 -4.32
C ALA A 167 0.64 15.97 -3.04
N ARG A 168 0.64 17.01 -2.21
CA ARG A 168 -0.21 17.08 -1.01
C ARG A 168 -1.70 17.09 -1.38
N ALA A 169 -2.10 17.85 -2.40
CA ALA A 169 -3.48 17.91 -2.85
C ALA A 169 -3.96 16.57 -3.41
N LEU A 170 -3.08 15.87 -4.15
CA LEU A 170 -3.34 14.52 -4.67
C LEU A 170 -3.61 13.52 -3.53
N LEU A 171 -2.73 13.45 -2.53
CA LEU A 171 -2.90 12.55 -1.39
C LEU A 171 -4.14 12.91 -0.55
N ALA A 172 -4.37 14.20 -0.29
CA ALA A 172 -5.54 14.65 0.45
C ALA A 172 -6.86 14.34 -0.29
N HIS A 173 -6.87 14.47 -1.62
CA HIS A 173 -8.03 14.10 -2.43
C HIS A 173 -8.35 12.60 -2.30
N ARG A 174 -7.32 11.74 -2.40
CA ARG A 174 -7.48 10.29 -2.30
C ARG A 174 -8.01 9.83 -0.95
N LEU A 175 -7.49 10.39 0.15
CA LEU A 175 -8.00 10.14 1.49
C LEU A 175 -9.45 10.59 1.70
N GLY A 176 -9.89 11.63 0.98
CA GLY A 176 -11.29 12.09 1.02
C GLY A 176 -12.25 11.23 0.21
N THR A 177 -11.74 10.35 -0.65
CA THR A 177 -12.52 9.45 -1.52
C THR A 177 -12.42 7.98 -1.14
N ALA A 178 -11.57 7.64 -0.17
CA ALA A 178 -11.31 6.29 0.31
C ALA A 178 -12.41 5.73 1.23
#